data_AF-A0A659S4P6-F1
#
_entry.id   AF-A0A659S4P6-F1
#
_cell.length_a   1.000
_cell.length_b   1.000
_cell.length_c   1.000
_cell.angle_alpha   90.00
_cell.angle_beta   90.00
_cell.angle_gamma   90.00
#
_symmetry.space_group_name_H-M   'P 1'
#
loop_
_entity.id
_entity.type
_entity.pdbx_description
1 polymer ?
#
loop_
_entity_poly.entity_id
_entity_poly.type
_entity_poly.pdbx_seq_one_letter_code
_entity_poly.pdbx_strand_id
1 'polypeptide(L)'
;MTPASAFHFASLVWDWPIAIYLFLIGISAGLVTLAILLRRFHPEAGGSDSTLLRTTLVLGPGAIILGLLILVFHLTRPWTFWKLMFHYSFTSVMSMGVMLFQLYMVVLVLWLAKIFEKEVIALQQRWLPRLELVQKVLALITPFHRVLETLMLVLAVLL
;
A
#
# COMPACT_ATOMS: atom_id res chain seq x y z
N MET A 1 8.59 -39.45 -21.61
CA MET A 1 7.50 -38.68 -20.99
C MET A 1 8.10 -37.37 -20.51
N THR A 2 8.01 -36.32 -21.32
CA THR A 2 8.42 -34.96 -20.92
C THR A 2 7.41 -34.47 -19.88
N PRO A 3 7.83 -33.99 -18.70
CA PRO A 3 6.89 -33.42 -17.76
C PRO A 3 6.23 -32.23 -18.44
N ALA A 4 4.94 -32.37 -18.77
CA ALA A 4 4.13 -31.25 -19.19
C ALA A 4 4.06 -30.32 -17.98
N SER A 5 4.85 -29.25 -18.01
CA SER A 5 4.76 -28.18 -17.03
C SER A 5 3.38 -27.55 -17.18
N ALA A 6 2.45 -27.93 -16.31
CA ALA A 6 1.02 -27.63 -16.38
C ALA A 6 0.68 -26.12 -16.41
N PHE A 7 1.68 -25.25 -16.26
CA PHE A 7 1.56 -23.81 -16.21
C PHE A 7 2.45 -23.06 -17.21
N HIS A 8 3.02 -23.71 -18.22
CA HIS A 8 3.75 -23.01 -19.30
C HIS A 8 3.11 -23.32 -20.65
N PHE A 9 2.16 -22.49 -21.06
CA PHE A 9 1.59 -22.47 -22.41
C PHE A 9 1.81 -21.08 -23.03
N ALA A 10 1.88 -21.02 -24.36
CA ALA A 10 2.28 -19.82 -25.10
C ALA A 10 1.40 -18.57 -24.87
N SER A 11 0.24 -18.71 -24.22
CA SER A 11 -0.67 -17.62 -23.84
C SER A 11 -0.58 -17.23 -22.36
N LEU A 12 0.32 -17.81 -21.56
CA LEU A 12 0.56 -17.34 -20.19
C LEU A 12 1.35 -16.04 -20.24
N VAL A 13 0.64 -14.92 -20.14
CA VAL A 13 1.22 -13.57 -20.21
C VAL A 13 1.88 -13.15 -18.89
N TRP A 14 1.54 -13.79 -17.76
CA TRP A 14 2.02 -13.41 -16.44
C TRP A 14 2.93 -14.46 -15.82
N ASP A 15 4.17 -14.05 -15.54
CA ASP A 15 5.16 -14.87 -14.84
C ASP A 15 4.84 -14.98 -13.34
N TRP A 16 5.35 -16.04 -12.70
CA TRP A 16 5.20 -16.30 -11.26
C TRP A 16 5.57 -15.13 -10.32
N PRO A 17 6.54 -14.23 -10.62
CA PRO A 17 6.85 -13.10 -9.74
C PRO A 17 5.70 -12.07 -9.67
N ILE A 18 4.92 -11.93 -10.74
CA ILE A 18 3.73 -11.08 -10.75
C ILE A 18 2.68 -11.63 -9.79
N ALA A 19 2.50 -12.96 -9.75
CA ALA A 19 1.57 -13.59 -8.81
C ALA A 19 1.96 -13.35 -7.35
N ILE A 20 3.27 -13.41 -7.02
CA ILE A 20 3.76 -13.09 -5.67
C ILE A 20 3.53 -11.62 -5.33
N TYR A 21 3.81 -10.71 -6.26
CA TYR A 21 3.53 -9.29 -6.08
C TYR A 21 2.05 -9.04 -5.77
N LEU A 22 1.14 -9.58 -6.59
CA LEU A 22 -0.31 -9.44 -6.39
C LEU A 22 -0.75 -10.03 -5.05
N PHE A 23 -0.19 -11.18 -4.66
CA PHE A 23 -0.48 -11.80 -3.37
C PHE A 23 -0.02 -10.94 -2.19
N LEU A 24 1.19 -10.37 -2.24
CA LEU A 24 1.70 -9.49 -1.19
C LEU A 24 0.89 -8.19 -1.08
N ILE A 25 0.45 -7.64 -2.21
CA ILE A 25 -0.48 -6.52 -2.22
C ILE A 25 -1.82 -6.90 -1.59
N GLY A 26 -2.37 -8.07 -1.92
CA GLY A 26 -3.59 -8.59 -1.32
C GLY A 26 -3.47 -8.76 0.20
N ILE A 27 -2.32 -9.21 0.72
CA ILE A 27 -2.05 -9.25 2.17
C ILE A 27 -2.12 -7.85 2.78
N SER A 28 -1.46 -6.86 2.15
CA SER A 28 -1.52 -5.48 2.63
C SER A 28 -2.95 -4.94 2.65
N ALA A 29 -3.67 -5.08 1.54
CA ALA A 29 -5.04 -4.63 1.40
C ALA A 29 -5.98 -5.30 2.42
N GLY A 30 -5.84 -6.62 2.60
CA GLY A 30 -6.61 -7.39 3.59
C GLY A 30 -6.33 -6.96 5.03
N LEU A 31 -5.07 -6.79 5.42
CA LEU A 31 -4.70 -6.33 6.76
C LEU A 31 -5.22 -4.92 7.04
N VAL A 32 -5.08 -4.00 6.07
CA VAL A 32 -5.58 -2.63 6.20
C VAL A 32 -7.11 -2.62 6.31
N THR A 33 -7.79 -3.44 5.52
CA THR A 33 -9.25 -3.62 5.61
C THR A 33 -9.66 -4.06 7.02
N LEU A 34 -9.03 -5.11 7.55
CA LEU A 34 -9.28 -5.59 8.91
C LEU A 34 -8.99 -4.52 9.96
N ALA A 35 -7.91 -3.78 9.82
CA ALA A 35 -7.56 -2.69 10.72
C ALA A 35 -8.62 -1.58 10.70
N ILE A 36 -9.11 -1.17 9.53
CA ILE A 36 -10.16 -0.15 9.42
C ILE A 36 -11.49 -0.67 10.00
N LEU A 37 -11.86 -1.92 9.70
CA LEU A 37 -13.09 -2.51 10.24
C LEU A 37 -13.03 -2.61 11.77
N LEU A 38 -11.89 -3.01 12.33
CA LEU A 38 -11.69 -3.03 13.78
C LEU A 38 -11.90 -1.63 14.38
N ARG A 39 -11.33 -0.58 13.77
CA ARG A 39 -11.48 0.80 14.24
C ARG A 39 -12.92 1.29 14.16
N ARG A 40 -13.70 0.84 13.17
CA ARG A 40 -15.11 1.21 12.99
C ARG A 40 -16.03 0.51 13.98
N PHE A 41 -15.84 -0.79 14.21
CA PHE A 41 -16.73 -1.60 15.06
C PHE A 41 -16.31 -1.58 16.53
N HIS A 42 -15.01 -1.48 16.81
CA HIS A 42 -14.45 -1.45 18.16
C HIS A 42 -13.44 -0.30 18.31
N PRO A 43 -13.91 0.97 18.40
CA PRO A 43 -13.03 2.14 18.51
C PRO A 43 -12.03 2.06 19.67
N GLU A 44 -12.45 1.50 20.80
CA GLU A 44 -11.62 1.27 22.00
C GLU A 44 -10.38 0.40 21.72
N ALA A 45 -10.51 -0.58 20.82
CA ALA A 45 -9.45 -1.50 20.41
C ALA A 45 -8.73 -1.07 19.12
N GLY A 46 -9.11 0.10 18.58
CA GLY A 46 -8.67 0.67 17.31
C GLY A 46 -7.64 1.80 17.43
N GLY A 47 -6.97 1.92 18.58
CA GLY A 47 -5.88 2.87 18.80
C GLY A 47 -4.52 2.37 18.32
N SER A 48 -3.51 3.24 18.29
CA SER A 48 -2.12 2.92 17.93
C SER A 48 -1.47 1.83 18.82
N ASP A 49 -2.06 1.56 19.98
CA ASP A 49 -1.62 0.49 20.89
C ASP A 49 -2.13 -0.90 20.51
N SER A 50 -3.07 -1.00 19.57
CA SER A 50 -3.60 -2.27 19.10
C SER A 50 -2.55 -3.08 18.35
N THR A 51 -2.39 -4.35 18.72
CA THR A 51 -1.49 -5.29 18.05
C THR A 51 -1.78 -5.38 16.56
N LEU A 52 -3.06 -5.33 16.15
CA LEU A 52 -3.45 -5.37 14.75
C LEU A 52 -2.94 -4.14 13.98
N LEU A 53 -3.07 -2.94 14.55
CA LEU A 53 -2.65 -1.70 13.90
C LEU A 53 -1.12 -1.59 13.83
N ARG A 54 -0.42 -2.00 14.89
CA ARG A 54 1.05 -2.09 14.87
C ARG A 54 1.56 -3.11 13.86
N THR A 55 0.87 -4.24 13.74
CA THR A 55 1.17 -5.25 12.71
C THR A 55 0.91 -4.67 11.32
N THR A 56 -0.20 -3.96 11.13
CA THR A 56 -0.55 -3.31 9.85
C THR A 56 0.45 -2.23 9.46
N LEU A 57 0.97 -1.47 10.42
CA LEU A 57 2.02 -0.46 10.21
C LEU A 57 3.28 -1.06 9.58
N VAL A 58 3.65 -2.29 9.96
CA VAL A 58 4.85 -2.96 9.45
C VAL A 58 4.54 -3.79 8.21
N LEU A 59 3.53 -4.65 8.28
CA LEU A 59 3.22 -5.60 7.22
C LEU A 59 2.52 -4.96 6.02
N GLY A 60 1.71 -3.92 6.19
CA GLY A 60 1.04 -3.25 5.07
C GLY A 60 2.07 -2.65 4.09
N PRO A 61 2.84 -1.65 4.51
CA PRO A 61 3.93 -1.10 3.69
C PRO A 61 5.01 -2.13 3.36
N GLY A 62 5.37 -3.00 4.30
CA GLY A 62 6.42 -4.00 4.13
C GLY A 62 6.12 -5.00 3.01
N ALA A 63 4.90 -5.52 2.95
CA ALA A 63 4.48 -6.44 1.89
C ALA A 63 4.50 -5.76 0.51
N ILE A 64 4.05 -4.51 0.43
CA ILE A 64 4.09 -3.72 -0.82
C ILE A 64 5.53 -3.51 -1.29
N ILE A 65 6.43 -3.07 -0.39
CA ILE A 65 7.83 -2.82 -0.72
C ILE A 65 8.50 -4.10 -1.22
N LEU A 66 8.29 -5.23 -0.54
CA LEU A 66 8.81 -6.52 -0.97
C LEU A 66 8.26 -6.94 -2.33
N GLY A 67 6.96 -6.78 -2.55
CA GLY A 67 6.33 -7.08 -3.84
C GLY A 67 6.90 -6.21 -4.97
N LEU A 68 7.01 -4.89 -4.75
CA LEU A 68 7.57 -3.97 -5.73
C LEU A 68 9.03 -4.28 -6.05
N LEU A 69 9.85 -4.63 -5.05
CA LEU A 69 11.24 -5.02 -5.28
C LEU A 69 11.32 -6.23 -6.20
N ILE A 70 10.56 -7.28 -5.91
CA ILE A 70 10.49 -8.49 -6.77
C ILE A 70 10.09 -8.10 -8.20
N LEU A 71 9.07 -7.26 -8.33
CA LEU A 71 8.54 -6.84 -9.63
C LEU A 71 9.57 -6.01 -10.43
N VAL A 72 10.24 -5.05 -9.78
CA VAL A 72 11.28 -4.21 -10.40
C VAL A 72 12.47 -5.05 -10.89
N PHE A 73 12.90 -6.05 -10.12
CA PHE A 73 13.98 -6.94 -10.54
C PHE A 73 13.57 -7.93 -11.63
N HIS A 74 12.30 -8.35 -11.65
CA HIS A 74 11.77 -9.24 -12.71
C HIS A 74 11.62 -8.53 -14.05
N LEU A 75 11.15 -7.27 -14.03
CA LEU A 75 11.09 -6.44 -15.23
C LEU A 75 12.52 -6.12 -15.65
N THR A 76 13.03 -6.89 -16.62
CA THR A 76 14.35 -6.86 -17.31
C THR A 76 15.01 -5.48 -17.53
N ARG A 77 14.31 -4.37 -17.30
CA ARG A 77 14.79 -2.98 -17.28
C ARG A 77 14.29 -2.23 -16.02
N PRO A 78 14.89 -2.46 -14.84
CA PRO A 78 14.46 -1.83 -13.58
C PRO A 78 14.53 -0.29 -13.64
N TRP A 79 15.51 0.26 -14.36
CA TRP A 79 15.68 1.70 -14.52
C TRP A 79 14.59 2.37 -15.34
N THR A 80 13.81 1.64 -16.14
CA THR A 80 12.68 2.20 -16.89
C THR A 80 11.34 2.06 -16.18
N PHE A 81 11.30 1.30 -15.08
CA PHE A 81 10.06 1.02 -14.35
C PHE A 81 9.35 2.29 -13.87
N TRP A 82 10.10 3.29 -13.40
CA TRP A 82 9.51 4.56 -12.97
C TRP A 82 8.78 5.30 -14.11
N LYS A 83 9.16 5.11 -15.38
CA LYS A 83 8.44 5.72 -16.51
C LYS A 83 7.04 5.16 -16.68
N LEU A 84 6.85 3.86 -16.40
CA LEU A 84 5.54 3.21 -16.37
C LEU A 84 4.61 3.83 -15.31
N MET A 85 5.18 4.41 -14.25
CA MET A 85 4.41 5.13 -13.23
C MET A 85 3.92 6.50 -13.68
N PHE A 86 4.26 7.02 -14.86
CA PHE A 86 3.80 8.34 -15.33
C PHE A 86 3.11 8.32 -16.70
N HIS A 87 3.22 7.21 -17.44
CA HIS A 87 2.56 7.03 -18.74
C HIS A 87 1.31 6.15 -18.60
N TYR A 88 0.16 6.78 -18.40
CA TYR A 88 -1.10 6.06 -18.19
C TYR A 88 -1.97 5.99 -19.45
N SER A 89 -2.68 4.87 -19.60
CA SER A 89 -3.78 4.71 -20.55
C SER A 89 -5.01 4.17 -19.82
N PHE A 90 -6.11 4.90 -19.86
CA PHE A 90 -7.38 4.49 -19.23
C PHE A 90 -8.05 3.30 -19.92
N THR A 91 -7.60 2.91 -21.12
CA THR A 91 -8.13 1.74 -21.84
C THR A 91 -7.43 0.44 -21.46
N SER A 92 -6.32 0.51 -20.71
CA SER A 92 -5.54 -0.66 -20.30
C SER A 92 -5.78 -1.01 -18.83
N VAL A 93 -6.18 -2.26 -18.58
CA VAL A 93 -6.36 -2.80 -17.22
C VAL A 93 -5.07 -2.71 -16.41
N MET A 94 -3.91 -2.94 -17.04
CA MET A 94 -2.60 -2.84 -16.38
C MET A 94 -2.33 -1.42 -15.88
N SER A 95 -2.62 -0.41 -16.70
CA SER A 95 -2.42 0.99 -16.33
C SER A 95 -3.39 1.43 -15.24
N MET A 96 -4.65 0.98 -15.29
CA MET A 96 -5.64 1.23 -14.23
C MET A 96 -5.19 0.65 -12.89
N GLY A 97 -4.65 -0.58 -12.89
CA GLY A 97 -4.08 -1.20 -11.69
C GLY A 97 -2.91 -0.39 -11.11
N VAL A 98 -1.99 0.09 -11.96
CA VAL A 98 -0.86 0.93 -11.53
C VAL A 98 -1.33 2.27 -10.95
N MET A 99 -2.37 2.90 -11.51
CA MET A 99 -2.97 4.12 -10.96
C MET A 99 -3.63 3.87 -9.59
N LEU A 100 -4.45 2.82 -9.49
CA LEU A 100 -5.12 2.43 -8.26
C LEU A 100 -4.11 2.14 -7.15
N PHE A 101 -3.06 1.38 -7.47
CA PHE A 101 -1.97 1.07 -6.56
C PHE A 101 -1.24 2.33 -6.05
N GLN A 102 -0.92 3.28 -6.93
CA GLN A 102 -0.26 4.52 -6.51
C GLN A 102 -1.14 5.35 -5.59
N LEU A 103 -2.44 5.46 -5.91
CA LEU A 103 -3.39 6.16 -5.06
C LEU A 103 -3.51 5.47 -3.69
N TYR A 104 -3.67 4.14 -3.68
CA TYR A 104 -3.68 3.32 -2.47
C TYR A 104 -2.44 3.56 -1.61
N MET A 105 -1.24 3.58 -2.20
CA MET A 105 0.00 3.76 -1.45
C MET A 105 0.10 5.14 -0.80
N VAL A 106 -0.29 6.19 -1.51
CA VAL A 106 -0.34 7.56 -0.95
C VAL A 106 -1.33 7.62 0.22
N VAL A 107 -2.55 7.11 0.03
CA VAL A 107 -3.58 7.11 1.08
C VAL A 107 -3.15 6.25 2.26
N LEU A 108 -2.52 5.10 2.04
CA LEU A 108 -1.99 4.22 3.09
C LEU A 108 -0.98 4.94 3.97
N VAL A 109 -0.01 5.63 3.35
CA VAL A 109 1.01 6.39 4.10
C VAL A 109 0.37 7.51 4.92
N LEU A 110 -0.56 8.28 4.33
CA LEU A 110 -1.27 9.34 5.05
C LEU A 110 -2.11 8.78 6.21
N TRP A 111 -2.77 7.64 5.99
CA TRP A 111 -3.61 6.99 6.99
C TRP A 111 -2.78 6.46 8.16
N LEU A 112 -1.69 5.74 7.88
CA LEU A 112 -0.75 5.27 8.90
C LEU A 112 -0.10 6.44 9.64
N ALA A 113 0.35 7.47 8.93
CA ALA A 113 0.94 8.66 9.53
C ALA A 113 -0.04 9.37 10.48
N LYS A 114 -1.34 9.34 10.17
CA LYS A 114 -2.35 9.91 11.05
C LYS A 114 -2.64 9.05 12.28
N ILE A 115 -2.65 7.72 12.14
CA ILE A 115 -2.84 6.81 13.30
C ILE A 115 -1.66 6.94 14.27
N PHE A 116 -0.44 6.95 13.73
CA PHE A 116 0.80 7.00 14.49
C PHE A 116 1.37 8.41 14.53
N GLU A 117 0.49 9.42 14.63
CA GLU A 117 0.87 10.85 14.58
C GLU A 117 1.91 11.21 15.63
N LYS A 118 1.79 10.65 16.85
CA LYS A 118 2.75 10.90 17.93
C LYS A 118 4.13 10.37 17.59
N GLU A 119 4.20 9.13 17.09
CA GLU A 119 5.44 8.48 16.67
C GLU A 119 6.06 9.18 15.46
N VAL A 120 5.24 9.63 14.51
CA VAL A 120 5.66 10.36 13.31
C VAL A 120 6.24 11.72 13.70
N ILE A 121 5.61 12.46 14.62
CA ILE A 121 6.13 13.73 15.13
C ILE A 121 7.42 13.50 15.90
N ALA A 122 7.51 12.47 16.74
CA ALA A 122 8.74 12.12 17.45
C ALA A 122 9.89 11.78 16.48
N LEU A 123 9.59 11.02 15.42
CA LEU A 123 10.56 10.69 14.37
C LEU A 123 10.99 11.94 13.59
N GLN A 124 10.06 12.83 13.25
CA GLN A 124 10.34 14.10 12.59
C GLN A 124 11.22 15.01 13.45
N GLN A 125 10.94 15.14 14.75
CA GLN A 125 11.77 15.93 15.66
C GLN A 125 13.19 15.35 15.79
N ARG A 126 13.32 14.02 15.73
CA ARG A 126 14.62 13.33 15.82
C ARG A 126 15.48 13.51 14.57
N TRP A 127 14.90 13.45 13.38
CA TRP A 127 15.66 13.51 12.13
C TRP A 127 15.70 14.90 11.49
N LEU A 128 14.60 15.65 11.55
CA LEU A 128 14.40 16.91 10.81
C LEU A 128 13.62 17.94 11.65
N PRO A 129 14.15 18.42 12.78
CA PRO A 129 13.41 19.26 13.75
C PRO A 129 12.87 20.57 13.18
N ARG A 130 13.42 21.08 12.06
CA ARG A 130 13.01 22.34 11.43
C ARG A 130 11.81 22.22 10.48
N LEU A 131 11.35 21.01 10.16
CA LEU A 131 10.25 20.78 9.22
C LEU A 131 8.89 20.73 9.93
N GLU A 132 8.28 21.89 10.16
CA GLU A 132 6.89 22.00 10.65
C GLU A 132 5.84 21.52 9.63
N LEU A 133 6.25 21.20 8.41
CA LEU A 133 5.35 20.79 7.33
C LEU A 133 4.59 19.51 7.69
N VAL A 134 5.22 18.56 8.39
CA VAL A 134 4.58 17.30 8.80
C VAL A 134 3.42 17.58 9.75
N GLN A 135 3.62 18.45 10.74
CA GLN A 135 2.57 18.83 11.70
C GLN A 135 1.43 19.57 11.00
N LYS A 136 1.73 20.49 10.07
CA LYS A 136 0.71 21.19 9.27
C LYS A 136 -0.12 20.24 8.42
N VAL A 137 0.52 19.28 7.76
CA VAL A 137 -0.17 18.26 6.94
C VAL A 137 -1.04 17.35 7.81
N LEU A 138 -0.53 16.86 8.94
CA LEU A 138 -1.29 16.01 9.87
C LEU A 138 -2.48 16.78 10.49
N ALA A 139 -2.31 18.07 10.78
CA ALA A 139 -3.38 18.93 11.25
C ALA A 139 -4.47 19.12 10.18
N LEU A 140 -4.08 19.39 8.93
CA LEU A 140 -5.00 19.55 7.79
C LEU A 140 -5.82 18.28 7.51
N ILE A 141 -5.23 17.10 7.74
CA ILE A 141 -5.89 15.80 7.52
C ILE A 141 -6.86 15.43 8.65
N THR A 142 -6.68 15.99 9.86
CA THR A 142 -7.54 15.70 11.03
C THR A 142 -9.04 15.78 10.75
N PRO A 143 -9.60 16.88 10.19
CA PRO A 143 -11.03 16.97 9.90
C PRO A 143 -11.50 15.94 8.87
N PHE A 144 -10.61 15.50 7.97
CA PHE A 144 -10.91 14.54 6.90
C PHE A 144 -10.62 13.10 7.29
N HIS A 145 -10.29 12.81 8.55
CA HIS A 145 -9.89 11.46 8.98
C HIS A 145 -10.89 10.36 8.60
N ARG A 146 -12.19 10.60 8.79
CA ARG A 146 -13.24 9.63 8.40
C ARG A 146 -13.34 9.43 6.89
N VAL A 147 -13.11 10.49 6.12
CA VAL A 147 -13.07 10.41 4.65
C VAL A 147 -11.85 9.59 4.22
N LEU A 148 -10.69 9.85 4.84
CA LEU A 148 -9.46 9.11 4.59
C LEU A 148 -9.64 7.61 4.89
N GLU A 149 -10.26 7.24 6.00
CA GLU A 149 -10.57 5.84 6.31
C GLU A 149 -11.51 5.18 5.30
N THR A 150 -12.53 5.91 4.86
CA THR A 150 -13.48 5.37 3.86
C THR A 150 -12.83 5.21 2.50
N LEU A 151 -12.05 6.21 2.09
CA LEU A 151 -11.27 6.15 0.87
C LEU A 151 -10.27 4.99 0.93
N MET A 152 -9.55 4.83 2.04
CA MET A 152 -8.61 3.73 2.24
C MET A 152 -9.29 2.37 2.14
N LEU A 153 -10.47 2.22 2.75
CA LEU A 153 -11.26 0.99 2.68
C LEU A 153 -11.72 0.68 1.25
N VAL A 154 -12.24 1.67 0.53
CA VAL A 154 -12.66 1.50 -0.86
C VAL A 154 -11.46 1.12 -1.74
N LEU A 155 -10.34 1.81 -1.60
CA LEU A 155 -9.12 1.52 -2.35
C LEU A 155 -8.58 0.12 -2.03
N ALA A 156 -8.62 -0.30 -0.76
CA ALA A 156 -8.18 -1.64 -0.36
C ALA A 156 -9.08 -2.75 -0.93
N VAL A 157 -10.39 -2.52 -1.05
CA VAL A 157 -11.32 -3.50 -1.62
C VAL A 157 -11.24 -3.57 -3.15
N LEU A 158 -10.89 -2.47 -3.81
CA LEU A 158 -10.73 -2.42 -5.27
C LEU A 158 -9.41 -3.05 -5.74
N LEU A 159 -8.43 -3.20 -4.85
CA LEU A 159 -7.08 -3.70 -5.12
C LEU A 159 -7.03 -5.22 -5.03
#